data_AF-A0A923WYR9-F1
#
_entry.id   AF-A0A923WYR9-F1
#
_cell.length_a   1.000
_cell.length_b   1.000
_cell.length_c   1.000
_cell.angle_alpha   90.00
_cell.angle_beta   90.00
_cell.angle_gamma   90.00
#
_symmetry.space_group_name_H-M   'P 1'
#
loop_
_entity.id
_entity.type
_entity.pdbx_description
1 polymer ?
#
loop_
_entity_poly.entity_id
_entity_poly.type
_entity_poly.pdbx_seq_one_letter_code
_entity_poly.pdbx_strand_id
1 'polypeptide(L)' 'MIKSVRTVRFDKKELARIEEFLKANPFFDFSTLTRLSVQRFIENPQLQVKAISSKSKQKKVMEL' A
#
# COMPACT_ATOMS: atom_id res chain seq x y z
N MET A 1 -12.59 -21.65 -15.65
CA MET A 1 -12.13 -20.27 -15.42
C MET A 1 -10.66 -20.33 -14.99
N ILE A 2 -9.75 -19.69 -15.70
CA ILE A 2 -8.31 -19.71 -15.35
C ILE A 2 -8.09 -18.72 -14.21
N LYS A 3 -7.58 -19.19 -13.07
CA LYS A 3 -7.20 -18.33 -11.94
C LYS A 3 -5.70 -18.02 -12.03
N SER A 4 -5.33 -16.75 -11.93
CA SER A 4 -3.92 -16.32 -11.89
C SER A 4 -3.61 -15.71 -10.53
N VAL A 5 -2.45 -16.06 -9.96
CA VAL A 5 -1.99 -15.53 -8.67
C VAL A 5 -0.99 -14.41 -8.92
N ARG A 6 -1.13 -13.31 -8.19
CA ARG A 6 -0.16 -12.22 -8.11
C ARG A 6 0.26 -12.04 -6.65
N THR A 7 1.55 -11.78 -6.42
CA THR A 7 2.11 -11.64 -5.08
C THR A 7 2.61 -10.20 -4.90
N VAL A 8 2.39 -9.65 -3.71
CA VAL A 8 2.86 -8.32 -3.29
C VAL A 8 3.68 -8.49 -2.03
N ARG A 9 4.78 -7.73 -1.91
CA ARG A 9 5.60 -7.67 -0.70
C ARG A 9 5.17 -6.47 0.13
N PHE A 10 5.01 -6.69 1.44
CA PHE A 10 4.68 -5.65 2.41
C PHE A 10 5.79 -5.56 3.44
N ASP A 11 6.04 -4.35 3.95
CA ASP A 11 6.83 -4.20 5.16
C ASP A 11 6.02 -4.60 6.42
N LYS A 12 6.70 -4.67 7.56
CA LYS A 12 6.05 -5.08 8.83
C LYS A 12 4.96 -4.11 9.29
N LYS A 13 5.10 -2.82 9.03
CA LYS A 13 4.14 -1.79 9.47
C LYS A 13 2.89 -1.83 8.60
N GLU A 14 3.06 -2.01 7.30
CA GLU A 14 1.96 -2.20 6.35
C GLU A 14 1.17 -3.46 6.69
N LEU A 15 1.86 -4.59 6.92
CA LEU A 15 1.21 -5.85 7.26
C LEU A 15 0.43 -5.75 8.58
N ALA A 16 1.01 -5.12 9.61
CA ALA A 16 0.33 -4.93 10.89
C ALA A 16 -1.00 -4.19 10.76
N ARG A 17 -1.07 -3.14 9.92
CA ARG A 17 -2.31 -2.39 9.65
C ARG A 17 -3.36 -3.23 8.93
N ILE A 18 -2.92 -4.05 7.96
CA ILE A 18 -3.82 -4.96 7.24
C ILE A 18 -4.40 -5.99 8.22
N GLU A 19 -3.57 -6.59 9.06
CA GLU A 19 -4.01 -7.57 10.05
C GLU A 19 -4.96 -6.96 11.10
N GLU A 20 -4.68 -5.75 11.57
CA GLU A 20 -5.55 -5.03 12.50
C GLU A 20 -6.93 -4.79 11.89
N PHE A 21 -6.99 -4.34 10.63
CA PHE A 21 -8.24 -4.18 9.90
C PHE A 21 -9.01 -5.51 9.77
N LEU A 22 -8.33 -6.61 9.41
CA LEU A 22 -8.97 -7.91 9.25
C LEU A 22 -9.47 -8.48 10.58
N LYS A 23 -8.74 -8.26 11.69
CA LYS A 23 -9.19 -8.64 13.04
C LYS A 23 -10.46 -7.89 13.45
N ALA A 24 -10.57 -6.61 13.09
CA ALA A 24 -11.76 -5.82 13.35
C ALA A 24 -12.95 -6.17 12.44
N ASN A 25 -12.69 -6.85 11.30
CA ASN A 25 -13.71 -7.17 10.29
C ASN A 25 -13.67 -8.67 9.92
N PRO A 26 -14.18 -9.58 10.78
CA PRO A 26 -14.02 -11.03 10.63
C PRO A 26 -14.64 -11.63 9.36
N PHE A 27 -15.57 -10.92 8.73
CA PHE A 27 -16.22 -11.34 7.48
C PHE A 27 -15.37 -11.05 6.23
N PHE A 28 -14.23 -10.37 6.38
CA PHE A 28 -13.30 -10.07 5.31
C PHE A 28 -12.03 -10.91 5.48
N ASP A 29 -11.63 -11.59 4.40
CA ASP A 29 -10.29 -12.12 4.27
C ASP A 29 -9.42 -11.19 3.41
N PHE A 30 -8.11 -11.43 3.42
CA PHE A 30 -7.16 -10.64 2.64
C PHE A 30 -7.47 -10.69 1.13
N SER A 31 -7.94 -11.83 0.63
CA SER A 31 -8.28 -12.01 -0.78
C SER A 31 -9.45 -11.14 -1.21
N THR A 32 -10.50 -11.06 -0.39
CA THR A 32 -11.70 -10.26 -0.61
C THR A 32 -11.37 -8.78 -0.52
N LEU A 33 -10.62 -8.38 0.52
CA LEU A 33 -10.13 -7.01 0.67
C LEU A 33 -9.34 -6.57 -0.57
N THR A 34 -8.41 -7.41 -1.02
CA THR A 34 -7.57 -7.12 -2.19
C THR A 34 -8.41 -7.00 -3.45
N ARG A 35 -9.34 -7.94 -3.69
CA ARG A 35 -10.20 -7.92 -4.89
C ARG A 35 -11.05 -6.65 -4.95
N LEU A 36 -11.70 -6.29 -3.85
CA LEU A 36 -12.53 -5.10 -3.79
C LEU A 36 -11.71 -3.83 -3.92
N SER A 37 -10.54 -3.75 -3.27
CA SER A 37 -9.67 -2.58 -3.37
C SER A 37 -9.18 -2.36 -4.79
N VAL A 38 -8.71 -3.42 -5.47
CA VAL A 38 -8.27 -3.35 -6.87
C VAL A 38 -9.44 -2.98 -7.79
N GLN A 39 -10.61 -3.60 -7.62
CA GLN A 39 -11.78 -3.29 -8.43
C GLN A 39 -12.23 -1.83 -8.27
N ARG A 40 -12.37 -1.36 -7.03
CA ARG A 40 -12.76 0.04 -6.75
C ARG A 40 -11.75 1.04 -7.27
N PHE A 41 -10.46 0.71 -7.17
CA PHE A 41 -9.41 1.54 -7.74
C PHE A 41 -9.49 1.61 -9.27
N ILE A 42 -9.76 0.49 -9.95
CA ILE A 42 -9.94 0.46 -11.40
C ILE A 42 -11.19 1.25 -11.83
N GLU A 43 -12.30 1.08 -11.11
CA GLU A 43 -13.58 1.74 -11.42
C GLU A 43 -13.55 3.26 -11.17
N ASN A 44 -12.89 3.70 -10.10
CA ASN A 44 -12.78 5.11 -9.74
C ASN A 44 -11.41 5.39 -9.11
N PRO A 45 -10.37 5.64 -9.93
CA PRO A 45 -9.02 5.84 -9.45
C PRO A 45 -8.85 7.22 -8.79
N GLN A 46 -9.23 7.33 -7.52
CA GLN A 46 -8.93 8.52 -6.70
C GLN A 46 -7.64 8.29 -5.91
N LEU A 47 -6.50 8.41 -6.59
CA LEU A 47 -5.18 8.45 -5.95
C LEU A 47 -4.75 9.90 -5.74
N GLN A 48 -4.84 10.39 -4.51
CA GLN A 48 -4.15 11.64 -4.13
C GLN A 48 -2.68 11.32 -3.81
N VAL A 49 -1.84 11.28 -4.85
CA VAL A 49 -0.39 11.12 -4.68
C VAL A 49 0.17 12.46 -4.20
N LYS A 50 0.40 12.60 -2.89
CA LYS A 50 1.23 13.70 -2.36
C LYS A 50 2.70 13.31 -2.50
N ALA A 51 3.41 13.98 -3.39
CA ALA A 51 4.85 13.87 -3.47
C ALA A 51 5.47 14.28 -2.14
N ILE A 52 6.19 13.37 -1.49
CA ILE A 52 7.12 13.75 -0.44
C ILE A 52 8.30 14.35 -1.17
N SER A 53 8.39 15.69 -1.20
CA SER A 53 9.57 16.38 -1.69
C SER A 53 10.78 15.76 -1.01
N SER A 54 11.60 15.05 -1.80
CA SER A 54 12.95 14.71 -1.39
C SER A 54 13.68 16.03 -1.24
N LYS A 55 13.70 16.58 -0.03
CA LYS A 55 14.79 17.49 0.34
C LYS A 55 16.04 16.63 0.34
N SER A 56 16.64 16.52 -0.85
CA SER A 56 18.04 16.17 -1.00
C SER A 56 18.79 16.96 0.07
N LYS A 57 19.33 16.26 1.06
CA LYS A 57 20.33 16.83 1.96
C LYS A 57 21.47 17.30 1.06
N GLN A 58 21.49 18.59 0.72
CA GLN A 58 22.70 19.25 0.26
C GLN A 58 23.72 19.01 1.37
N LYS A 59 24.66 18.10 1.12
CA LYS A 59 25.90 18.02 1.87
C LYS A 59 26.52 19.41 1.77
N LYS A 60 26.44 20.17 2.85
CA LYS A 60 27.30 21.32 3.08
C LYS A 60 28.71 20.73 3.19
N VAL A 61 29.42 20.68 2.06
CA VAL A 61 30.85 20.40 2.05
C VAL A 61 31.48 21.54 2.83
N MET A 62 32.03 21.21 4.00
CA MET A 62 33.04 22.01 4.68
C MET A 62 34.16 22.29 3.67
N GLU A 63 34.42 23.56 3.40
CA GLU A 63 35.78 23.97 3.05
C GLU A 63 36.30 24.80 4.23
N LEU A 64 37.54 24.47 4.58
CA LEU A 64 38.31 24.94 5.72
C LEU A 64 38.59 26.44 5.68
#